data_AF-O93703-F1
#
_entry.id   AF-O93703-F1
#
_cell.length_a   1.000
_cell.length_b   1.000
_cell.length_c   1.000
_cell.angle_alpha   90.00
_cell.angle_beta   90.00
_cell.angle_gamma   90.00
#
_symmetry.space_group_name_H-M   'P 1'
#
loop_
_entity.id
_entity.type
_entity.pdbx_description
1 polymer ?
#
loop_
_entity_poly.entity_id
_entity_poly.type
_entity_poly.pdbx_seq_one_letter_code
_entity_poly.pdbx_strand_id
1 'polypeptide(L)'
;MISTQIPSKSYVKRTSVFYVLSEGIVVAGDIQSKSRANLVHYTRLVLDPITLKVTKASCDCEGFTFRGKCWHIETLKQLLNDTKVKEEVEKVRQEMMQLEEDIASWGEMI
;
A
#
# COMPACT_ATOMS: atom_id res chain seq x y z
N MET A 1 -14.17 3.32 1.98
CA MET A 1 -12.72 3.31 1.72
C MET A 1 -12.10 4.46 2.50
N ILE A 2 -11.41 4.18 3.61
CA ILE A 2 -10.80 5.20 4.47
C ILE A 2 -9.38 5.45 3.95
N SER A 3 -9.15 6.61 3.33
CA SER A 3 -7.83 7.04 2.87
C SER A 3 -7.22 8.00 3.88
N THR A 4 -6.52 7.48 4.89
CA THR A 4 -5.74 8.31 5.82
C THR A 4 -4.50 8.83 5.10
N GLN A 5 -4.32 10.14 5.00
CA GLN A 5 -3.11 10.74 4.43
C GLN A 5 -2.01 10.81 5.50
N ILE A 6 -0.88 10.13 5.27
CA ILE A 6 0.26 10.16 6.18
C ILE A 6 1.26 11.25 5.71
N PRO A 7 1.63 12.22 6.58
CA PRO A 7 2.64 13.20 6.23
C PRO A 7 3.98 12.49 5.96
N SER A 8 4.55 12.76 4.79
CA SER A 8 5.67 12.00 4.25
C SER A 8 6.75 12.96 3.70
N LYS A 9 7.93 12.42 3.38
CA LYS A 9 9.09 13.20 2.88
C LYS A 9 8.66 14.10 1.71
N SER A 10 9.36 15.21 1.44
CA SER A 10 8.93 16.25 0.47
C SER A 10 8.49 15.73 -0.92
N TYR A 11 9.05 14.60 -1.36
CA TYR A 11 8.75 13.94 -2.63
C TYR A 11 7.57 12.96 -2.58
N VAL A 12 7.09 12.54 -1.42
CA VAL A 12 5.89 11.72 -1.26
C VAL A 12 4.74 12.68 -0.96
N LYS A 13 3.76 12.74 -1.85
CA LYS A 13 2.64 13.69 -1.74
C LYS A 13 1.50 13.13 -0.92
N ARG A 14 1.31 11.82 -0.98
CA ARG A 14 0.26 11.10 -0.26
C ARG A 14 0.71 9.67 -0.04
N THR A 15 0.36 9.11 1.10
CA THR A 15 0.41 7.68 1.38
C THR A 15 -0.96 7.26 1.90
N SER A 16 -1.46 6.11 1.46
CA SER A 16 -2.74 5.54 1.88
C SER A 16 -2.57 4.03 2.08
N VAL A 17 -3.24 3.49 3.10
CA VAL A 17 -3.25 2.06 3.41
C VAL A 17 -4.69 1.57 3.42
N PHE A 18 -4.99 0.47 2.74
CA PHE A 18 -6.35 -0.08 2.66
C PHE A 18 -6.33 -1.57 2.31
N TYR A 19 -7.41 -2.29 2.62
CA TYR A 19 -7.56 -3.71 2.28
C TYR A 19 -8.35 -3.91 0.98
N VAL A 20 -7.96 -4.92 0.19
CA VAL A 20 -8.67 -5.39 -0.99
C VAL A 20 -8.84 -6.91 -0.88
N LEU A 21 -10.10 -7.38 -0.85
CA LEU A 21 -10.48 -8.77 -0.58
C LEU A 21 -9.78 -9.80 -1.49
N SER A 22 -9.51 -9.45 -2.75
CA SER A 22 -8.87 -10.35 -3.73
C SER A 22 -7.35 -10.21 -3.84
N GLU A 23 -6.73 -9.29 -3.11
CA GLU A 23 -5.30 -8.97 -3.27
C GLU A 23 -4.51 -8.94 -1.96
N GLY A 24 -5.10 -8.45 -0.86
CA GLY A 24 -4.43 -8.24 0.42
C GLY A 24 -4.43 -6.77 0.85
N ILE A 25 -3.48 -6.41 1.72
CA ILE A 25 -3.33 -5.04 2.22
C ILE A 25 -2.53 -4.24 1.18
N VAL A 26 -3.11 -3.15 0.69
CA VAL A 26 -2.48 -2.27 -0.29
C VAL A 26 -1.95 -1.04 0.41
N VAL A 27 -0.65 -0.80 0.25
CA VAL A 27 -0.01 0.47 0.60
C VAL A 27 0.25 1.22 -0.69
N ALA A 28 -0.45 2.34 -0.88
CA ALA A 28 -0.34 3.20 -2.04
C ALA A 28 0.37 4.50 -1.68
N GLY A 29 1.15 5.04 -2.60
CA GLY A 29 1.85 6.30 -2.45
C GLY A 29 1.91 7.07 -3.77
N ASP A 30 1.61 8.36 -3.70
CA ASP A 30 1.82 9.31 -4.79
C ASP A 30 3.23 9.89 -4.65
N ILE A 31 4.17 9.44 -5.48
CA ILE A 31 5.59 9.77 -5.33
C ILE A 31 6.05 10.61 -6.52
N GLN A 32 6.58 11.79 -6.23
CA GLN A 32 7.09 12.73 -7.22
C GLN A 32 8.31 12.17 -7.94
N SER A 33 8.35 12.33 -9.26
CA SER A 33 9.47 11.95 -10.10
C SER A 33 10.71 12.76 -9.75
N LYS A 34 11.87 12.09 -9.73
CA LYS A 34 13.18 12.77 -9.58
C LYS A 34 13.53 13.66 -10.77
N SER A 35 13.09 13.29 -11.97
CA SER A 35 13.47 13.99 -13.20
C SER A 35 12.55 15.14 -13.56
N ARG A 36 11.31 15.15 -13.02
CA ARG A 36 10.29 16.16 -13.35
C ARG A 36 9.50 16.55 -12.11
N ALA A 37 9.63 17.81 -11.69
CA ALA A 37 8.97 18.31 -10.49
C ALA A 37 7.43 18.25 -10.55
N ASN A 38 6.83 18.36 -11.74
CA ASN A 38 5.37 18.36 -11.89
C ASN A 38 4.81 16.98 -12.27
N LEU A 39 5.61 15.91 -12.17
CA LEU A 39 5.18 14.55 -12.46
C LEU A 39 5.16 13.73 -11.17
N VAL A 40 4.03 13.10 -10.89
CA VAL A 40 3.82 12.22 -9.73
C VAL A 40 3.41 10.87 -10.25
N HIS A 41 3.95 9.83 -9.63
CA HIS A 41 3.73 8.45 -9.99
C HIS A 41 2.94 7.74 -8.92
N TYR A 42 1.79 7.18 -9.30
CA TYR A 42 1.03 6.31 -8.43
C TYR A 42 1.78 4.97 -8.27
N THR A 43 2.17 4.69 -7.04
CA THR A 43 2.95 3.50 -6.68
C THR A 43 2.19 2.72 -5.63
N ARG A 44 2.13 1.39 -5.78
CA ARG A 44 1.45 0.51 -4.83
C ARG A 44 2.29 -0.70 -4.50
N LEU A 45 2.23 -1.10 -3.24
CA LEU A 45 2.71 -2.38 -2.73
C LEU A 45 1.51 -3.15 -2.21
N VAL A 46 1.48 -4.45 -2.49
CA VAL A 46 0.51 -5.37 -1.91
C VAL A 46 1.25 -6.22 -0.89
N LEU A 47 0.74 -6.22 0.33
CA LEU A 47 1.22 -7.01 1.44
C LEU A 47 0.29 -8.20 1.64
N ASP A 48 0.90 -9.36 1.85
CA ASP A 48 0.18 -10.53 2.35
C ASP A 48 -0.32 -10.23 3.77
N PRO A 49 -1.62 -10.39 4.06
CA PRO A 49 -2.20 -9.98 5.35
C PRO A 49 -1.74 -10.84 6.53
N ILE A 50 -1.17 -12.03 6.28
CA ILE A 50 -0.72 -12.96 7.32
C ILE A 50 0.75 -12.70 7.66
N THR A 51 1.59 -12.61 6.65
CA THR A 51 3.05 -12.50 6.76
C THR A 51 3.56 -11.06 6.69
N LEU A 52 2.72 -10.12 6.26
CA LEU A 52 3.05 -8.70 5.99
C LEU A 52 4.19 -8.50 4.99
N LYS A 53 4.53 -9.53 4.21
CA LYS A 53 5.54 -9.46 3.16
C LYS A 53 4.96 -8.86 1.89
N VAL A 54 5.76 -8.08 1.18
CA VAL A 54 5.40 -7.55 -0.14
C VAL A 54 5.29 -8.70 -1.14
N THR A 55 4.09 -8.92 -1.68
CA THR A 55 3.81 -9.95 -2.70
C THR A 55 3.80 -9.38 -4.11
N LYS A 56 3.33 -8.14 -4.26
CA LYS A 56 3.28 -7.43 -5.54
C LYS A 56 3.71 -5.98 -5.35
N ALA A 57 4.33 -5.43 -6.38
CA ALA A 57 4.68 -4.02 -6.45
C ALA A 57 4.37 -3.52 -7.86
N SER A 58 3.78 -2.33 -7.96
CA SER A 58 3.59 -1.67 -9.25
C SER A 58 3.74 -0.16 -9.12
N CYS A 59 4.15 0.45 -10.22
CA CYS A 59 4.29 1.89 -10.36
C CYS A 59 3.92 2.25 -11.79
N ASP A 60 3.16 3.33 -11.97
CA ASP A 60 2.71 3.84 -13.27
C ASP A 60 3.81 4.56 -14.08
N CYS A 61 5.01 4.70 -13.52
CA CYS A 61 6.16 5.20 -14.27
C CYS A 61 6.50 4.26 -15.45
N GLU A 62 7.47 4.65 -16.28
CA GLU A 62 8.09 3.79 -17.30
C GLU A 62 8.89 2.61 -16.68
N GLY A 63 8.40 2.05 -15.57
CA GLY A 63 8.96 1.00 -14.74
C GLY A 63 9.17 -0.31 -15.49
N PHE A 64 8.51 -0.52 -16.63
CA PHE A 64 8.83 -1.62 -17.54
C PHE A 64 10.29 -1.57 -17.99
N THR A 65 10.80 -0.38 -18.32
CA THR A 65 12.22 -0.14 -18.65
C THR A 65 13.15 -0.52 -17.50
N PHE A 66 12.67 -0.36 -16.26
CA PHE A 66 13.42 -0.68 -15.04
C PHE A 66 13.12 -2.08 -14.49
N ARG A 67 12.43 -2.96 -15.24
CA ARG A 67 12.02 -4.31 -14.81
C ARG A 67 11.31 -4.32 -13.44
N GLY A 68 10.47 -3.30 -13.17
CA GLY A 68 9.76 -3.16 -11.90
C GLY A 68 10.63 -2.74 -10.70
N LYS A 69 11.88 -2.33 -10.93
CA LYS A 69 12.81 -1.82 -9.89
C LYS A 69 12.93 -0.29 -9.95
N CYS A 70 11.81 0.41 -10.12
CA CYS A 70 11.85 1.86 -10.15
C CYS A 70 12.12 2.44 -8.76
N TRP A 71 12.68 3.65 -8.72
CA TRP A 71 12.98 4.33 -7.46
C TRP A 71 11.73 4.59 -6.61
N HIS A 72 10.56 4.78 -7.22
CA HIS A 72 9.30 4.98 -6.50
C HIS A 72 8.91 3.73 -5.68
N ILE A 73 9.05 2.52 -6.24
CA ILE A 73 8.79 1.26 -5.53
C ILE A 73 9.73 1.12 -4.32
N GLU A 74 11.02 1.39 -4.52
CA GLU A 74 12.00 1.32 -3.41
C GLU A 74 11.73 2.37 -2.34
N THR A 75 11.27 3.55 -2.74
CA THR A 75 10.85 4.60 -1.81
C THR A 75 9.65 4.16 -0.99
N LEU A 76 8.65 3.54 -1.62
CA LEU A 76 7.47 3.04 -0.92
C LEU A 76 7.82 1.87 0.01
N LYS A 77 8.75 1.00 -0.38
CA LYS A 77 9.28 -0.06 0.51
C LYS A 77 9.98 0.50 1.74
N GLN A 78 10.73 1.59 1.58
CA GLN A 78 11.34 2.27 2.72
C GLN A 78 10.29 2.87 3.65
N LEU A 79 9.19 3.40 3.11
CA LEU A 79 8.07 3.92 3.91
C LEU A 79 7.37 2.84 4.72
N LEU A 80 7.38 1.57 4.30
CA LEU A 80 6.87 0.48 5.13
C LEU A 80 7.61 0.33 6.47
N ASN A 81 8.81 0.91 6.60
CA ASN A 81 9.55 0.92 7.86
C ASN A 81 9.15 2.07 8.79
N ASP A 82 8.43 3.07 8.28
CA ASP A 82 7.91 4.19 9.06
C ASP A 82 6.87 3.70 10.07
N THR A 83 7.00 4.13 11.32
CA THR A 83 6.13 3.71 12.42
C THR A 83 4.67 3.98 12.12
N LYS A 84 4.32 5.14 11.52
CA LYS A 84 2.93 5.48 11.22
C LYS A 84 2.34 4.58 10.14
N VAL A 85 3.13 4.24 9.13
CA VAL A 85 2.69 3.34 8.06
C VAL A 85 2.49 1.93 8.62
N LYS A 86 3.37 1.46 9.52
CA LYS A 86 3.21 0.18 10.20
C LYS A 86 1.96 0.13 11.07
N GLU A 87 1.71 1.17 11.86
CA GLU A 87 0.51 1.28 12.68
C GLU A 87 -0.76 1.19 11.83
N GLU A 88 -0.81 1.92 10.70
CA GLU A 88 -1.98 1.86 9.82
C GLU A 88 -2.12 0.54 9.07
N VAL A 89 -1.01 -0.10 8.69
CA VAL A 89 -1.05 -1.46 8.13
C VAL A 89 -1.64 -2.45 9.12
N GLU A 90 -1.22 -2.39 10.39
CA GLU A 90 -1.75 -3.30 11.41
C GLU A 90 -3.20 -3.00 11.74
N LYS A 91 -3.61 -1.73 11.77
CA LYS A 91 -5.01 -1.36 11.93
C LYS A 91 -5.87 -1.91 10.80
N VAL A 92 -5.47 -1.71 9.55
CA VAL A 92 -6.18 -2.23 8.37
C VAL A 92 -6.22 -3.76 8.38
N ARG A 93 -5.17 -4.41 8.88
CA ARG A 93 -5.15 -5.88 9.06
C ARG A 93 -6.18 -6.33 10.08
N GLN A 94 -6.30 -5.66 11.22
CA GLN A 94 -7.29 -5.99 12.25
C GLN A 94 -8.72 -5.77 11.74
N GLU A 95 -8.97 -4.62 11.09
CA GLU A 95 -10.26 -4.33 10.46
C GLU A 95 -10.62 -5.40 9.43
N MET A 96 -9.64 -5.87 8.65
CA MET A 96 -9.84 -6.96 7.69
C MET A 96 -10.18 -8.29 8.36
N MET A 97 -9.44 -8.70 9.41
CA MET A 97 -9.73 -9.95 10.11
C MET A 97 -11.15 -9.97 10.67
N GLN A 98 -11.59 -8.85 11.23
CA GLN A 98 -12.95 -8.71 11.75
C GLN A 98 -14.00 -8.80 10.63
N LEU A 99 -13.73 -8.16 9.48
CA LEU A 99 -14.57 -8.26 8.29
C LEU A 99 -14.68 -9.71 7.76
N GLU A 100 -13.57 -10.46 7.73
CA GLU A 100 -13.57 -11.84 7.27
C GLU A 100 -14.28 -12.79 8.24
N GLU A 101 -14.12 -12.59 9.56
CA GLU A 101 -14.87 -13.32 10.59
C GLU A 101 -16.38 -13.06 10.47
N ASP A 102 -16.78 -11.79 10.29
CA ASP A 102 -18.18 -11.41 10.07
C ASP A 102 -18.75 -12.09 8.81
N ILE A 103 -18.01 -12.10 7.70
CA ILE A 103 -18.42 -12.77 6.45
C ILE A 103 -18.56 -14.28 6.66
N ALA A 104 -17.61 -14.92 7.35
CA ALA A 104 -17.65 -16.34 7.64
C ALA A 104 -18.88 -16.71 8.47
N SER A 105 -19.21 -15.89 9.47
CA SER A 105 -20.39 -16.10 10.33
C SER A 105 -21.72 -16.09 9.55
N TRP A 106 -21.83 -15.29 8.48
CA TRP A 106 -23.02 -15.29 7.63
C TRP A 106 -23.18 -16.58 6.83
N GLY A 107 -22.08 -17.27 6.52
CA GLY A 107 -22.07 -18.57 5.86
C GLY A 107 -22.50 -19.72 6.77
N GLU A 108 -22.46 -19.57 8.09
CA GLU A 108 -22.93 -20.57 9.06
C GLU A 108 -24.43 -20.42 9.40
N MET A 109 -25.07 -19.33 8.97
CA MET A 109 -26.49 -19.05 9.18
C MET A 109 -27.41 -19.57 8.06
N ILE A 110 -26.85 -20.28 7.07
CA ILE A 110 -27.55 -20.94 5.96
C ILE A 110 -27.37 -22.46 6.07
#